data_AF-R6YHB1-F1
#
_entry.id   AF-R6YHB1-F1
#
_cell.length_a   1.000
_cell.length_b   1.000
_cell.length_c   1.000
_cell.angle_alpha   90.00
_cell.angle_beta   90.00
_cell.angle_gamma   90.00
#
_symmetry.space_group_name_H-M   'P 1'
#
loop_
_entity.id
_entity.type
_entity.pdbx_description
1 polymer ?
#
loop_
_entity_poly.entity_id
_entity_poly.type
_entity_poly.pdbx_seq_one_letter_code
_entity_poly.pdbx_strand_id
1 'polypeptide(L)'
;MNNIYKHVLVASLLMVGGTAMAQTLNSAYFTEDYKFRHDMNPAFENKQNYISIPALGNINVNLQGNFGYQDVVMHNPMYGQEAGAKKMTTFMNPYISTSDALSGFSKGQNRIAGDVGIALLSAGFKGFGGYNTIEVNAKASFGASLPYELFEFAKNTGNQTYQIGDISAMARSYVELGLGHSHKLGDKWRIGAKLKFLFGVGDADVKMQNVVADLSGNQLDALGNPMWLVSGKGQAQVSMKGFTYKSKTSDYKNPNHTGPDGIQGKYEHIDDVDVDGAGLGGFGMGLDLGAEYKITKDLKLSFAVLDLGFISWKNNMKAVNSGEAFAFGEFSDVAVKSEYDNTIDDQWDYYSDQLTDFINLKDEGDAGSRTTALATTVNLGLEYALPSYDKLSFGFLSSTRINGDFTWSEGRFSANWKPLKWLDGGVNFAVSSFATSMGYVLNIHPKGYNFFIGMDHILGKTSKEFIPLSSNASLALGMSITW
;
A
#
# COMPACT_ATOMS: atom_id res chain seq x y z
N MET A 1 7.62 2.83 -28.67
CA MET A 1 7.84 2.01 -27.46
C MET A 1 6.58 1.17 -27.26
N ASN A 2 6.68 -0.15 -27.20
CA ASN A 2 5.55 -1.09 -27.22
C ASN A 2 4.56 -0.85 -26.05
N ASN A 3 3.26 -0.96 -26.33
CA ASN A 3 2.15 -0.86 -25.36
C ASN A 3 2.34 -1.73 -24.10
N ILE A 4 3.07 -2.84 -24.23
CA ILE A 4 3.49 -3.70 -23.11
C ILE A 4 4.14 -2.92 -21.97
N TYR A 5 5.01 -1.93 -22.23
CA TYR A 5 5.66 -1.18 -21.14
C TYR A 5 4.74 -0.17 -20.45
N LYS A 6 3.65 0.24 -21.11
CA LYS A 6 2.70 1.25 -20.60
C LYS A 6 1.72 0.64 -19.60
N HIS A 7 1.11 -0.48 -19.97
CA HIS A 7 0.28 -1.26 -19.04
C HIS A 7 1.15 -1.85 -17.94
N VAL A 8 2.39 -2.25 -18.23
CA VAL A 8 3.36 -2.64 -17.20
C VAL A 8 3.73 -1.49 -16.25
N LEU A 9 3.55 -0.19 -16.54
CA LEU A 9 3.86 0.89 -15.59
C LEU A 9 2.71 1.13 -14.59
N VAL A 10 1.47 1.20 -15.08
CA VAL A 10 0.25 1.27 -14.26
C VAL A 10 0.04 -0.05 -13.50
N ALA A 11 0.26 -1.16 -14.19
CA ALA A 11 0.35 -2.48 -13.58
C ALA A 11 1.68 -2.73 -12.89
N SER A 12 2.73 -1.90 -12.87
CA SER A 12 3.87 -2.09 -11.93
C SER A 12 3.77 -1.20 -10.71
N LEU A 13 2.96 -0.13 -10.78
CA LEU A 13 2.41 0.55 -9.62
C LEU A 13 1.44 -0.37 -8.83
N LEU A 14 0.82 -1.37 -9.48
CA LEU A 14 -0.09 -2.35 -8.86
C LEU A 14 0.46 -3.80 -8.78
N MET A 15 1.23 -4.30 -9.76
CA MET A 15 2.02 -5.56 -9.73
C MET A 15 3.32 -5.44 -8.91
N VAL A 16 3.38 -4.47 -8.01
CA VAL A 16 4.03 -4.75 -6.73
C VAL A 16 3.47 -6.06 -6.14
N GLY A 17 2.21 -6.45 -6.43
CA GLY A 17 1.61 -7.74 -6.04
C GLY A 17 2.30 -9.05 -6.49
N GLY A 18 3.33 -9.02 -7.36
CA GLY A 18 4.02 -10.24 -7.83
C GLY A 18 5.35 -10.59 -7.13
N THR A 19 6.03 -9.62 -6.53
CA THR A 19 7.25 -9.80 -5.70
C THR A 19 7.47 -8.55 -4.85
N ALA A 20 6.43 -8.08 -4.15
CA ALA A 20 6.37 -6.78 -3.48
C ALA A 20 7.54 -6.55 -2.52
N MET A 21 8.55 -5.77 -2.92
CA MET A 21 9.74 -5.29 -2.20
C MET A 21 9.61 -4.15 -1.15
N ALA A 22 8.97 -4.24 0.03
CA ALA A 22 9.49 -3.65 1.31
C ALA A 22 8.80 -2.53 2.32
N GLN A 23 8.24 -2.78 3.55
CA GLN A 23 8.40 -1.93 4.80
C GLN A 23 9.16 -2.43 6.08
N THR A 24 9.49 -1.51 7.01
CA THR A 24 10.04 -1.69 8.38
C THR A 24 9.44 -2.86 9.20
N LEU A 25 10.30 -3.66 9.84
CA LEU A 25 9.94 -4.82 10.67
C LEU A 25 9.56 -4.42 12.12
N ASN A 26 8.27 -4.16 12.40
CA ASN A 26 7.78 -3.81 13.75
C ASN A 26 8.08 -4.89 14.80
N SER A 27 8.17 -6.15 14.38
CA SER A 27 8.56 -7.30 15.18
C SER A 27 9.95 -7.16 15.80
N ALA A 28 10.81 -6.34 15.19
CA ALA A 28 12.17 -6.08 15.66
C ALA A 28 12.29 -4.81 16.52
N TYR A 29 11.19 -4.14 16.86
CA TYR A 29 11.20 -2.88 17.60
C TYR A 29 11.99 -2.95 18.91
N PHE A 30 11.87 -4.07 19.64
CA PHE A 30 12.59 -4.31 20.91
C PHE A 30 13.83 -5.20 20.77
N THR A 31 14.15 -5.67 19.56
CA THR A 31 15.28 -6.57 19.29
C THR A 31 16.60 -5.80 19.40
N GLU A 32 17.40 -6.05 20.43
CA GLU A 32 18.66 -5.32 20.62
C GLU A 32 19.58 -5.43 19.39
N ASP A 33 20.23 -4.33 19.00
CA ASP A 33 21.25 -4.35 17.93
C ASP A 33 20.77 -4.81 16.52
N TYR A 34 19.45 -4.91 16.29
CA TYR A 34 18.87 -4.88 14.95
C TYR A 34 19.20 -3.51 14.30
N LYS A 35 19.97 -3.54 13.21
CA LYS A 35 20.68 -2.35 12.72
C LYS A 35 19.77 -1.22 12.23
N PHE A 36 18.52 -1.53 11.91
CA PHE A 36 17.53 -0.59 11.36
C PHE A 36 16.48 -0.13 12.38
N ARG A 37 16.70 -0.35 13.68
CA ARG A 37 15.79 0.12 14.73
C ARG A 37 15.59 1.64 14.75
N HIS A 38 16.59 2.39 14.31
CA HIS A 38 16.52 3.84 14.21
C HIS A 38 15.49 4.32 13.17
N ASP A 39 15.00 3.44 12.27
CA ASP A 39 13.88 3.73 11.36
C ASP A 39 12.53 3.73 12.08
N MET A 40 12.40 2.96 13.16
CA MET A 40 11.18 2.92 13.98
C MET A 40 11.21 3.93 15.13
N ASN A 41 12.40 4.31 15.58
CA ASN A 41 12.61 5.36 16.58
C ASN A 41 14.04 5.91 16.47
N PRO A 42 14.24 7.17 16.03
CA PRO A 42 15.58 7.71 15.80
C PRO A 42 16.41 7.88 17.09
N ALA A 43 15.82 7.71 18.28
CA ALA A 43 16.58 7.62 19.52
C ALA A 43 17.29 6.27 19.69
N PHE A 44 16.90 5.20 19.00
CA PHE A 44 17.57 3.91 19.17
C PHE A 44 19.00 3.92 18.60
N GLU A 45 19.94 3.38 19.39
CA GLU A 45 21.34 3.24 19.02
C GLU A 45 21.69 1.76 18.81
N ASN A 46 22.66 1.49 17.93
CA ASN A 46 23.27 0.17 17.85
C ASN A 46 24.55 0.10 18.69
N LYS A 47 24.87 -1.11 19.14
CA LYS A 47 26.10 -1.37 19.91
C LYS A 47 27.33 -1.26 19.00
N GLN A 48 27.20 -1.72 17.76
CA GLN A 48 28.26 -1.73 16.73
C GLN A 48 28.03 -0.63 15.69
N ASN A 49 29.10 -0.22 15.03
CA ASN A 49 28.98 0.50 13.78
C ASN A 49 28.56 -0.49 12.67
N TYR A 50 27.93 0.00 11.62
CA TYR A 50 27.61 -0.82 10.47
C TYR A 50 27.63 -0.04 9.16
N ILE A 51 27.84 -0.77 8.08
CA ILE A 51 27.45 -0.38 6.73
C ILE A 51 26.63 -1.52 6.13
N SER A 52 25.50 -1.17 5.56
CA SER A 52 24.61 -2.12 4.92
C SER A 52 25.18 -2.59 3.59
N ILE A 53 24.97 -3.85 3.22
CA ILE A 53 25.28 -4.29 1.86
C ILE A 53 24.31 -3.57 0.91
N PRO A 54 24.76 -2.92 -0.17
CA PRO A 54 23.85 -2.19 -1.06
C PRO A 54 22.70 -3.06 -1.56
N ALA A 55 21.47 -2.54 -1.48
CA ALA A 55 20.20 -3.21 -1.80
C ALA A 55 19.83 -4.48 -0.99
N LEU A 56 20.80 -5.14 -0.34
CA LEU A 56 20.59 -6.30 0.54
C LEU A 56 20.62 -5.92 2.03
N GLY A 57 20.80 -4.64 2.31
CA GLY A 57 21.00 -4.09 3.64
C GLY A 57 19.79 -4.24 4.54
N ASN A 58 18.65 -3.81 3.99
CA ASN A 58 17.34 -3.95 4.56
C ASN A 58 16.34 -4.06 3.41
N ILE A 59 15.85 -5.27 3.18
CA ILE A 59 14.71 -5.56 2.32
C ILE A 59 13.64 -6.06 3.25
N ASN A 60 12.55 -5.34 3.42
CA ASN A 60 11.52 -5.83 4.31
C ASN A 60 10.17 -5.46 3.86
N VAL A 61 9.22 -6.35 3.49
CA VAL A 61 7.88 -6.24 2.81
C VAL A 61 6.74 -6.17 3.80
N ASN A 62 5.73 -5.34 3.53
CA ASN A 62 4.46 -5.44 4.25
C ASN A 62 3.27 -5.12 3.34
N LEU A 63 2.34 -6.07 3.29
CA LEU A 63 0.99 -5.92 2.79
C LEU A 63 0.05 -6.18 3.96
N GLN A 64 -0.89 -5.28 4.18
CA GLN A 64 -1.91 -5.40 5.23
C GLN A 64 -3.28 -5.02 4.67
N GLY A 65 -4.30 -5.77 5.05
CA GLY A 65 -5.66 -5.55 4.57
C GLY A 65 -6.68 -6.41 5.30
N ASN A 66 -7.96 -6.06 5.14
CA ASN A 66 -9.08 -6.80 5.72
C ASN A 66 -9.84 -7.68 4.70
N PHE A 67 -9.40 -7.69 3.44
CA PHE A 67 -9.82 -8.62 2.38
C PHE A 67 -8.58 -8.96 1.53
N GLY A 68 -8.50 -10.17 0.95
CA GLY A 68 -7.33 -10.67 0.24
C GLY A 68 -7.63 -11.34 -1.09
N TYR A 69 -6.59 -11.96 -1.67
CA TYR A 69 -6.66 -12.63 -2.97
C TYR A 69 -7.78 -13.67 -3.04
N GLN A 70 -7.98 -14.45 -1.96
CA GLN A 70 -9.01 -15.49 -1.91
C GLN A 70 -10.45 -14.95 -1.96
N ASP A 71 -10.65 -13.68 -1.62
CA ASP A 71 -11.97 -13.04 -1.58
C ASP A 71 -12.32 -12.45 -2.96
N VAL A 72 -11.31 -12.16 -3.79
CA VAL A 72 -11.47 -11.64 -5.15
C VAL A 72 -11.37 -12.74 -6.21
N VAL A 73 -10.43 -13.68 -6.04
CA VAL A 73 -10.15 -14.77 -6.98
C VAL A 73 -10.56 -16.11 -6.37
N MET A 74 -11.58 -16.71 -6.96
CA MET A 74 -12.28 -17.89 -6.45
C MET A 74 -12.16 -19.07 -7.41
N HIS A 75 -12.49 -20.27 -6.92
CA HIS A 75 -12.59 -21.45 -7.79
C HIS A 75 -13.80 -21.30 -8.71
N ASN A 76 -13.61 -21.56 -10.00
CA ASN A 76 -14.70 -21.50 -10.97
C ASN A 76 -15.59 -22.75 -10.84
N PRO A 77 -16.90 -22.61 -10.50
CA PRO A 77 -17.81 -23.74 -10.38
C PRO A 77 -17.97 -24.54 -11.69
N MET A 78 -17.75 -23.90 -12.84
CA MET A 78 -17.88 -24.52 -14.16
C MET A 78 -16.61 -25.26 -14.62
N TYR A 79 -15.51 -25.19 -13.85
CA TYR A 79 -14.27 -25.89 -14.19
C TYR A 79 -14.49 -27.41 -14.27
N GLY A 80 -14.23 -27.99 -15.44
CA GLY A 80 -14.45 -29.41 -15.72
C GLY A 80 -15.92 -29.78 -16.01
N GLN A 81 -16.85 -28.83 -15.94
CA GLN A 81 -18.25 -28.99 -16.37
C GLN A 81 -18.49 -28.39 -17.76
N GLU A 82 -17.83 -27.27 -18.06
CA GLU A 82 -17.92 -26.58 -19.34
C GLU A 82 -16.56 -26.60 -20.05
N ALA A 83 -16.58 -26.82 -21.37
CA ALA A 83 -15.38 -26.82 -22.18
C ALA A 83 -14.78 -25.39 -22.21
N GLY A 84 -13.48 -25.26 -21.92
CA GLY A 84 -12.80 -23.97 -21.91
C GLY A 84 -12.88 -23.19 -20.59
N ALA A 85 -13.68 -23.63 -19.62
CA ALA A 85 -13.76 -22.98 -18.31
C ALA A 85 -12.39 -22.96 -17.59
N LYS A 86 -11.92 -21.76 -17.20
CA LYS A 86 -10.67 -21.59 -16.44
C LYS A 86 -10.87 -22.04 -14.99
N LYS A 87 -9.80 -22.52 -14.34
CA LYS A 87 -9.85 -23.06 -12.96
C LYS A 87 -10.20 -22.00 -11.92
N MET A 88 -9.67 -20.80 -12.10
CA MET A 88 -9.92 -19.65 -11.25
C MET A 88 -10.79 -18.65 -12.01
N THR A 89 -11.58 -17.89 -11.27
CA THR A 89 -12.49 -16.85 -11.76
C THR A 89 -12.53 -15.75 -10.71
N THR A 90 -13.17 -14.62 -11.00
CA THR A 90 -13.38 -13.59 -9.97
C THR A 90 -14.64 -13.88 -9.16
N PHE A 91 -14.80 -13.21 -8.01
CA PHE A 91 -16.02 -13.26 -7.21
C PHE A 91 -17.28 -12.87 -8.02
N MET A 92 -17.13 -12.07 -9.08
CA MET A 92 -18.20 -11.63 -9.99
C MET A 92 -18.78 -12.76 -10.86
N ASN A 93 -18.15 -13.94 -10.93
CA ASN A 93 -18.65 -15.06 -11.73
C ASN A 93 -20.12 -15.40 -11.39
N PRO A 94 -21.06 -15.41 -12.37
CA PRO A 94 -22.50 -15.54 -12.11
C PRO A 94 -22.90 -16.90 -11.52
N TYR A 95 -22.04 -17.92 -11.62
CA TYR A 95 -22.26 -19.25 -11.05
C TYR A 95 -21.85 -19.35 -9.57
N ILE A 96 -21.22 -18.32 -9.00
CA ILE A 96 -20.95 -18.20 -7.57
C ILE A 96 -22.11 -17.46 -6.92
N SER A 97 -22.66 -18.00 -5.82
CA SER A 97 -23.76 -17.34 -5.10
C SER A 97 -23.32 -15.97 -4.55
N THR A 98 -24.25 -15.02 -4.45
CA THR A 98 -23.96 -13.69 -3.88
C THR A 98 -23.42 -13.78 -2.46
N SER A 99 -23.94 -14.71 -1.64
CA SER A 99 -23.47 -14.92 -0.27
C SER A 99 -22.03 -15.42 -0.23
N ASP A 100 -21.66 -16.35 -1.10
CA ASP A 100 -20.30 -16.90 -1.11
C ASP A 100 -19.31 -15.86 -1.64
N ALA A 101 -19.67 -15.19 -2.75
CA ALA A 101 -18.85 -14.15 -3.37
C ALA A 101 -18.57 -12.97 -2.44
N LEU A 102 -19.53 -12.59 -1.58
CA LEU A 102 -19.39 -11.43 -0.71
C LEU A 102 -18.91 -11.76 0.71
N SER A 103 -18.72 -13.05 1.03
CA SER A 103 -18.39 -13.52 2.39
C SER A 103 -17.06 -13.01 2.94
N GLY A 104 -16.10 -12.72 2.06
CA GLY A 104 -14.77 -12.24 2.41
C GLY A 104 -14.68 -10.72 2.62
N PHE A 105 -15.71 -9.96 2.27
CA PHE A 105 -15.71 -8.50 2.37
C PHE A 105 -16.40 -8.04 3.66
N SER A 106 -15.77 -7.11 4.36
CA SER A 106 -16.36 -6.40 5.49
C SER A 106 -17.53 -5.54 5.03
N LYS A 107 -18.61 -5.48 5.82
CA LYS A 107 -19.79 -4.62 5.58
C LYS A 107 -19.51 -3.11 5.66
N GLY A 108 -18.29 -2.72 6.01
CA GLY A 108 -17.83 -1.32 5.98
C GLY A 108 -16.81 -1.10 4.87
N GLN A 109 -15.72 -0.42 5.22
CA GLN A 109 -14.61 -0.17 4.28
C GLN A 109 -13.68 -1.38 4.21
N ASN A 110 -13.48 -1.88 3.00
CA ASN A 110 -12.51 -2.91 2.63
C ASN A 110 -11.23 -2.21 2.18
N ARG A 111 -10.17 -2.40 2.94
CA ARG A 111 -8.94 -1.63 2.82
C ARG A 111 -7.75 -2.55 2.62
N ILE A 112 -6.88 -2.14 1.72
CA ILE A 112 -5.56 -2.72 1.51
C ILE A 112 -4.55 -1.59 1.49
N ALA A 113 -3.45 -1.76 2.20
CA ALA A 113 -2.35 -0.81 2.20
C ALA A 113 -1.05 -1.60 2.16
N GLY A 114 -0.08 -1.09 1.43
CA GLY A 114 1.24 -1.68 1.35
C GLY A 114 2.29 -0.62 1.14
N ASP A 115 3.49 -0.94 1.56
CA ASP A 115 4.65 -0.13 1.21
C ASP A 115 5.87 -1.00 0.96
N VAL A 116 6.79 -0.40 0.21
CA VAL A 116 7.95 -0.93 -0.50
C VAL A 116 9.11 0.05 -0.25
N GLY A 117 10.33 -0.45 -0.02
CA GLY A 117 11.26 0.22 0.89
C GLY A 117 12.61 -0.47 0.94
N ILE A 118 13.49 -0.09 0.03
CA ILE A 118 14.80 -0.71 -0.13
C ILE A 118 15.86 0.23 0.38
N ALA A 119 16.67 -0.23 1.34
CA ALA A 119 17.89 0.47 1.72
C ALA A 119 18.94 0.31 0.61
N LEU A 120 19.14 1.37 -0.18
CA LEU A 120 20.19 1.41 -1.19
C LEU A 120 21.57 1.52 -0.53
N LEU A 121 21.64 2.34 0.52
CA LEU A 121 22.80 2.49 1.39
C LEU A 121 22.32 2.89 2.78
N SER A 122 22.86 2.27 3.82
CA SER A 122 22.64 2.68 5.21
C SER A 122 23.91 2.47 5.99
N ALA A 123 24.30 3.44 6.79
CA ALA A 123 25.45 3.35 7.68
C ALA A 123 25.10 3.95 9.04
N GLY A 124 25.59 3.31 10.09
CA GLY A 124 25.43 3.78 11.46
C GLY A 124 26.74 3.76 12.20
N PHE A 125 27.08 4.84 12.90
CA PHE A 125 28.36 4.96 13.60
C PHE A 125 28.30 5.83 14.85
N LYS A 126 29.12 5.47 15.83
CA LYS A 126 29.34 6.30 17.03
C LYS A 126 30.25 7.48 16.69
N GLY A 127 29.84 8.68 17.10
CA GLY A 127 30.56 9.93 16.84
C GLY A 127 29.79 11.13 17.35
N PHE A 128 30.44 12.29 17.48
CA PHE A 128 29.79 13.55 17.90
C PHE A 128 29.00 13.44 19.22
N GLY A 129 29.48 12.61 20.16
CA GLY A 129 28.82 12.37 21.45
C GLY A 129 27.56 11.50 21.38
N GLY A 130 27.28 10.86 20.24
CA GLY A 130 26.07 10.06 20.02
C GLY A 130 26.22 8.95 19.00
N TYR A 131 25.09 8.47 18.49
CA TYR A 131 25.01 7.52 17.37
C TYR A 131 24.43 8.24 16.16
N ASN A 132 25.09 8.14 15.02
CA ASN A 132 24.73 8.84 13.79
C ASN A 132 24.33 7.82 12.73
N THR A 133 23.34 8.17 11.90
CA THR A 133 22.95 7.34 10.77
C THR A 133 22.89 8.16 9.48
N ILE A 134 23.25 7.53 8.37
CA ILE A 134 23.18 8.10 7.02
C ILE A 134 22.52 7.06 6.13
N GLU A 135 21.45 7.44 5.45
CA GLU A 135 20.61 6.49 4.71
C GLU A 135 20.17 7.03 3.37
N VAL A 136 20.17 6.16 2.37
CA VAL A 136 19.56 6.38 1.07
C VAL A 136 18.57 5.24 0.84
N ASN A 137 17.28 5.60 0.80
CA ASN A 137 16.19 4.64 0.70
C ASN A 137 15.36 4.91 -0.55
N ALA A 138 14.96 3.86 -1.28
CA ALA A 138 13.90 3.95 -2.27
C ALA A 138 12.59 3.51 -1.61
N LYS A 139 11.56 4.36 -1.63
CA LYS A 139 10.27 4.09 -1.00
C LYS A 139 9.14 4.17 -2.02
N ALA A 140 8.18 3.26 -1.91
CA ALA A 140 6.91 3.30 -2.61
C ALA A 140 5.77 2.85 -1.67
N SER A 141 4.62 3.49 -1.70
CA SER A 141 3.46 3.20 -0.87
C SER A 141 2.22 3.16 -1.73
N PHE A 142 1.28 2.28 -1.44
CA PHE A 142 -0.02 2.23 -2.10
C PHE A 142 -1.13 1.93 -1.08
N GLY A 143 -2.34 2.34 -1.41
CA GLY A 143 -3.51 2.00 -0.61
C GLY A 143 -4.78 2.10 -1.42
N ALA A 144 -5.77 1.28 -1.06
CA ALA A 144 -7.14 1.38 -1.54
C ALA A 144 -8.11 1.23 -0.36
N SER A 145 -9.19 2.01 -0.39
CA SER A 145 -10.34 1.93 0.52
C SER A 145 -11.59 1.84 -0.34
N LEU A 146 -12.24 0.69 -0.27
CA LEU A 146 -13.36 0.30 -1.11
C LEU A 146 -14.57 -0.05 -0.23
N PRO A 147 -15.72 0.59 -0.40
CA PRO A 147 -16.90 0.29 0.39
C PRO A 147 -17.48 -1.08 0.01
N TYR A 148 -18.11 -1.77 0.97
CA TYR A 148 -18.77 -3.05 0.74
C TYR A 148 -19.74 -3.02 -0.45
N GLU A 149 -20.50 -1.94 -0.54
CA GLU A 149 -21.53 -1.71 -1.53
C GLU A 149 -20.97 -1.65 -2.95
N LEU A 150 -19.68 -1.34 -3.14
CA LEU A 150 -19.02 -1.45 -4.44
C LEU A 150 -18.93 -2.92 -4.89
N PHE A 151 -18.52 -3.82 -3.99
CA PHE A 151 -18.44 -5.25 -4.29
C PHE A 151 -19.83 -5.85 -4.45
N GLU A 152 -20.79 -5.41 -3.63
CA GLU A 152 -22.17 -5.83 -3.77
C GLU A 152 -22.76 -5.41 -5.12
N PHE A 153 -22.53 -4.16 -5.54
CA PHE A 153 -22.91 -3.66 -6.86
C PHE A 153 -22.27 -4.45 -7.99
N ALA A 154 -20.97 -4.75 -7.88
CA ALA A 154 -20.23 -5.53 -8.88
C ALA A 154 -20.70 -7.00 -8.98
N LYS A 155 -21.28 -7.53 -7.90
CA LYS A 155 -21.71 -8.93 -7.85
C LYS A 155 -23.19 -9.14 -8.13
N ASN A 156 -24.02 -8.28 -7.57
CA ASN A 156 -25.46 -8.40 -7.53
C ASN A 156 -26.04 -7.16 -8.19
N THR A 157 -26.61 -7.30 -9.37
CA THR A 157 -27.29 -6.20 -10.07
C THR A 157 -28.81 -6.24 -9.87
N GLY A 158 -29.30 -7.07 -8.93
CA GLY A 158 -30.73 -7.27 -8.68
C GLY A 158 -31.41 -6.23 -7.79
N ASN A 159 -30.66 -5.33 -7.14
CA ASN A 159 -31.23 -4.19 -6.41
C ASN A 159 -31.54 -3.03 -7.38
N GLN A 160 -32.32 -2.03 -6.95
CA GLN A 160 -32.59 -0.84 -7.77
C GLN A 160 -31.62 0.30 -7.49
N THR A 161 -31.05 0.38 -6.30
CA THR A 161 -30.16 1.48 -5.92
C THR A 161 -29.07 0.99 -4.98
N TYR A 162 -27.82 1.35 -5.28
CA TYR A 162 -26.64 1.14 -4.45
C TYR A 162 -26.09 2.46 -3.96
N GLN A 163 -26.07 2.66 -2.64
CA GLN A 163 -25.37 3.76 -1.99
C GLN A 163 -23.92 3.33 -1.77
N ILE A 164 -23.11 3.42 -2.83
CA ILE A 164 -21.74 2.91 -2.84
C ILE A 164 -20.87 3.68 -1.83
N GLY A 165 -21.02 5.00 -1.76
CA GLY A 165 -20.26 5.83 -0.81
C GLY A 165 -18.89 6.23 -1.36
N ASP A 166 -17.89 6.31 -0.48
CA ASP A 166 -16.58 6.88 -0.81
C ASP A 166 -15.57 5.81 -1.21
N ILE A 167 -14.85 6.07 -2.31
CA ILE A 167 -13.78 5.22 -2.85
C ILE A 167 -12.50 6.03 -2.91
N SER A 168 -11.42 5.49 -2.34
CA SER A 168 -10.11 6.15 -2.37
C SER A 168 -9.03 5.17 -2.77
N ALA A 169 -8.11 5.60 -3.64
CA ALA A 169 -6.89 4.88 -3.95
C ALA A 169 -5.71 5.85 -4.01
N MET A 170 -4.53 5.40 -3.62
CA MET A 170 -3.30 6.17 -3.70
C MET A 170 -2.10 5.29 -4.04
N ALA A 171 -1.13 5.89 -4.71
CA ALA A 171 0.20 5.35 -4.90
C ALA A 171 1.23 6.48 -4.85
N ARG A 172 2.36 6.28 -4.20
CA ARG A 172 3.43 7.27 -4.11
C ARG A 172 4.77 6.58 -4.13
N SER A 173 5.76 7.18 -4.78
CA SER A 173 7.15 6.74 -4.76
C SER A 173 8.13 7.91 -4.68
N TYR A 174 9.20 7.73 -3.92
CA TYR A 174 10.26 8.72 -3.73
C TYR A 174 11.56 8.07 -3.28
N VAL A 175 12.67 8.77 -3.50
CA VAL A 175 13.96 8.45 -2.88
C VAL A 175 14.16 9.36 -1.68
N GLU A 176 14.70 8.83 -0.59
CA GLU A 176 14.94 9.54 0.67
C GLU A 176 16.44 9.53 0.98
N LEU A 177 17.00 10.69 1.32
CA LEU A 177 18.29 10.83 2.01
C LEU A 177 18.01 11.20 3.47
N GLY A 178 18.36 10.32 4.40
CA GLY A 178 18.18 10.50 5.84
C GLY A 178 19.49 10.74 6.57
N LEU A 179 19.52 11.73 7.47
CA LEU A 179 20.63 12.04 8.37
C LEU A 179 20.13 12.02 9.81
N GLY A 180 20.51 10.98 10.56
CA GLY A 180 20.06 10.75 11.93
C GLY A 180 21.14 11.02 12.97
N HIS A 181 20.71 11.52 14.13
CA HIS A 181 21.54 11.62 15.32
C HIS A 181 20.74 11.24 16.56
N SER A 182 21.31 10.36 17.39
CA SER A 182 20.81 9.96 18.70
C SER A 182 21.81 10.34 19.78
N HIS A 183 21.32 10.91 20.87
CA HIS A 183 22.13 11.45 21.95
C HIS A 183 21.60 11.00 23.32
N LYS A 184 22.52 10.60 24.21
CA LYS A 184 22.19 10.26 25.61
C LYS A 184 22.16 11.54 26.45
N LEU A 185 21.07 11.78 27.16
CA LEU A 185 20.94 12.89 28.11
C LEU A 185 20.87 12.33 29.54
N GLY A 186 21.97 12.48 30.28
CA GLY A 186 22.11 11.91 31.62
C GLY A 186 22.04 10.38 31.61
N ASP A 187 21.40 9.78 32.62
CA ASP A 187 21.32 8.31 32.74
C ASP A 187 20.00 7.69 32.30
N LYS A 188 18.95 8.51 32.21
CA LYS A 188 17.59 8.02 31.94
C LYS A 188 17.09 8.29 30.54
N TRP A 189 17.55 9.35 29.88
CA TRP A 189 17.02 9.78 28.59
C TRP A 189 17.96 9.46 27.44
N ARG A 190 17.37 9.01 26.33
CA ARG A 190 17.93 9.12 24.98
C ARG A 190 16.96 9.91 24.13
N ILE A 191 17.46 10.81 23.31
CA ILE A 191 16.67 11.51 22.31
C ILE A 191 17.32 11.32 20.96
N GLY A 192 16.54 11.38 19.89
CA GLY A 192 17.08 11.35 18.54
C GLY A 192 16.21 12.09 17.56
N ALA A 193 16.84 12.53 16.48
CA ALA A 193 16.17 13.18 15.37
C ALA A 193 16.78 12.69 14.05
N LYS A 194 15.96 12.62 13.00
CA LYS A 194 16.42 12.33 11.64
C LYS A 194 15.87 13.37 10.67
N LEU A 195 16.76 14.10 10.01
CA LEU A 195 16.38 15.01 8.92
C LEU A 195 16.35 14.23 7.61
N LYS A 196 15.28 14.38 6.84
CA LYS A 196 15.07 13.68 5.57
C LYS A 196 14.93 14.66 4.42
N PHE A 197 15.62 14.38 3.33
CA PHE A 197 15.43 15.02 2.03
C PHE A 197 14.77 14.03 1.09
N LEU A 198 13.69 14.45 0.43
CA LEU A 198 12.80 13.59 -0.32
C LEU A 198 12.82 13.99 -1.78
N PHE A 199 13.00 13.01 -2.65
CA PHE A 199 13.10 13.18 -4.09
C PHE A 199 11.95 12.41 -4.72
N GLY A 200 10.85 13.12 -4.99
CA GLY A 200 9.60 12.55 -5.50
C GLY A 200 9.78 11.97 -6.90
N VAL A 201 9.39 10.70 -7.07
CA VAL A 201 9.41 10.01 -8.37
C VAL A 201 8.03 10.09 -9.01
N GLY A 202 6.99 9.69 -8.28
CA GLY A 202 5.60 9.82 -8.72
C GLY A 202 4.61 9.75 -7.55
N ASP A 203 3.46 10.38 -7.71
CA ASP A 203 2.34 10.36 -6.77
C ASP A 203 1.04 10.33 -7.56
N ALA A 204 0.10 9.49 -7.15
CA ALA A 204 -1.19 9.31 -7.76
C ALA A 204 -2.24 9.16 -6.66
N ASP A 205 -3.35 9.88 -6.79
CA ASP A 205 -4.50 9.79 -5.89
C ASP A 205 -5.79 9.76 -6.70
N VAL A 206 -6.68 8.84 -6.36
CA VAL A 206 -8.05 8.77 -6.87
C VAL A 206 -8.99 8.90 -5.68
N LYS A 207 -9.97 9.78 -5.78
CA LYS A 207 -11.02 9.96 -4.78
C LYS A 207 -12.36 10.09 -5.47
N MET A 208 -13.31 9.23 -5.10
CA MET A 208 -14.72 9.38 -5.43
C MET A 208 -15.53 9.55 -4.16
N GLN A 209 -16.44 10.51 -4.16
CA GLN A 209 -17.25 10.86 -3.01
C GLN A 209 -18.74 10.71 -3.31
N ASN A 210 -19.47 10.14 -2.35
CA ASN A 210 -20.91 9.96 -2.39
C ASN A 210 -21.38 9.26 -3.68
N VAL A 211 -20.73 8.15 -4.02
CA VAL A 211 -21.04 7.39 -5.24
C VAL A 211 -22.37 6.68 -5.05
N VAL A 212 -23.27 6.82 -6.03
CA VAL A 212 -24.57 6.15 -6.06
C VAL A 212 -24.77 5.56 -7.44
N ALA A 213 -25.20 4.29 -7.52
CA ALA A 213 -25.66 3.66 -8.75
C ALA A 213 -27.16 3.39 -8.66
N ASP A 214 -27.93 3.91 -9.62
CA ASP A 214 -29.39 3.78 -9.65
C ASP A 214 -29.90 3.21 -10.98
N LEU A 215 -30.61 2.09 -10.93
CA LEU A 215 -31.20 1.39 -12.08
C LEU A 215 -32.60 1.92 -12.45
N SER A 216 -33.17 2.82 -11.66
CA SER A 216 -34.54 3.34 -11.86
C SER A 216 -34.72 4.24 -13.09
N GLY A 217 -33.62 4.63 -13.75
CA GLY A 217 -33.59 5.66 -14.79
C GLY A 217 -34.14 5.27 -16.17
N ASN A 218 -34.68 4.06 -16.37
CA ASN A 218 -35.12 3.55 -17.68
C ASN A 218 -34.07 3.67 -18.82
N GLN A 219 -32.79 3.87 -18.49
CA GLN A 219 -31.74 3.94 -19.50
C GLN A 219 -31.45 2.55 -20.04
N LEU A 220 -31.38 2.41 -21.36
CA LEU A 220 -31.05 1.18 -22.03
C LEU A 220 -29.81 1.37 -22.91
N ASP A 221 -28.98 0.33 -23.00
CA ASP A 221 -27.89 0.28 -23.97
C ASP A 221 -28.43 0.08 -25.40
N ALA A 222 -27.52 0.00 -26.39
CA ALA A 222 -27.88 -0.19 -27.79
C ALA A 222 -28.67 -1.48 -28.08
N LEU A 223 -28.58 -2.46 -27.18
CA LEU A 223 -29.20 -3.78 -27.28
C LEU A 223 -30.49 -3.85 -26.45
N GLY A 224 -30.88 -2.78 -25.76
CA GLY A 224 -32.07 -2.72 -24.93
C GLY A 224 -31.86 -3.23 -23.50
N ASN A 225 -30.63 -3.38 -23.02
CA ASN A 225 -30.34 -3.81 -21.66
C ASN A 225 -30.35 -2.62 -20.69
N PRO A 226 -30.93 -2.75 -19.48
CA PRO A 226 -30.89 -1.71 -18.45
C PRO A 226 -29.47 -1.24 -18.14
N MET A 227 -29.30 0.08 -18.00
CA MET A 227 -28.06 0.73 -17.59
C MET A 227 -28.25 1.43 -16.24
N TRP A 228 -27.21 1.38 -15.41
CA TRP A 228 -27.13 2.10 -14.16
C TRP A 228 -26.81 3.56 -14.40
N LEU A 229 -27.51 4.44 -13.70
CA LEU A 229 -27.19 5.84 -13.60
C LEU A 229 -26.25 6.04 -12.40
N VAL A 230 -24.96 6.20 -12.67
CA VAL A 230 -23.93 6.41 -11.65
C VAL A 230 -23.73 7.90 -11.42
N SER A 231 -23.76 8.34 -10.17
CA SER A 231 -23.51 9.73 -9.76
C SER A 231 -22.52 9.79 -8.60
N GLY A 232 -21.87 10.94 -8.42
CA GLY A 232 -20.85 11.16 -7.40
C GLY A 232 -19.81 12.17 -7.87
N LYS A 233 -18.90 12.58 -6.98
CA LYS A 233 -17.77 13.48 -7.33
C LYS A 233 -16.48 12.69 -7.40
N GLY A 234 -15.90 12.58 -8.59
CA GLY A 234 -14.66 11.86 -8.86
C GLY A 234 -13.52 12.80 -9.19
N GLN A 235 -12.34 12.52 -8.64
CA GLN A 235 -11.09 13.21 -8.95
C GLN A 235 -9.93 12.21 -8.98
N ALA A 236 -9.15 12.21 -10.06
CA ALA A 236 -7.81 11.64 -10.11
C ALA A 236 -6.76 12.75 -10.23
N GLN A 237 -5.63 12.56 -9.56
CA GLN A 237 -4.49 13.46 -9.63
C GLN A 237 -3.22 12.63 -9.76
N VAL A 238 -2.36 12.98 -10.71
CA VAL A 238 -1.07 12.34 -10.92
C VAL A 238 0.03 13.40 -11.02
N SER A 239 0.98 13.32 -10.11
CA SER A 239 2.16 14.15 -10.04
C SER A 239 3.40 13.32 -10.36
N MET A 240 3.80 13.31 -11.63
CA MET A 240 4.99 12.59 -12.11
C MET A 240 5.59 13.35 -13.29
N LYS A 241 6.92 13.46 -13.34
CA LYS A 241 7.61 14.19 -14.41
C LYS A 241 7.28 13.55 -15.76
N GLY A 242 6.87 14.36 -16.73
CA GLY A 242 6.55 13.91 -18.08
C GLY A 242 5.23 13.16 -18.21
N PHE A 243 4.48 12.99 -17.11
CA PHE A 243 3.18 12.32 -17.15
C PHE A 243 2.11 13.21 -17.78
N THR A 244 1.34 12.65 -18.72
CA THR A 244 0.17 13.28 -19.33
C THR A 244 -0.95 12.24 -19.55
N TYR A 245 -2.20 12.69 -19.50
CA TYR A 245 -3.33 11.86 -19.91
C TYR A 245 -3.50 11.91 -21.44
N LYS A 246 -3.90 10.78 -22.03
CA LYS A 246 -4.33 10.72 -23.42
C LYS A 246 -5.83 10.49 -23.45
N SER A 247 -6.54 11.53 -23.85
CA SER A 247 -7.97 11.46 -24.08
C SER A 247 -8.28 10.89 -25.46
N LYS A 248 -9.38 10.15 -25.55
CA LYS A 248 -9.97 9.69 -26.79
C LYS A 248 -11.45 9.98 -26.77
N THR A 249 -11.98 10.29 -27.95
CA THR A 249 -13.41 10.41 -28.15
C THR A 249 -13.94 9.08 -28.67
N SER A 250 -14.78 8.41 -27.89
CA SER A 250 -15.53 7.23 -28.33
C SER A 250 -16.99 7.57 -28.55
N ASP A 251 -17.64 6.82 -29.43
CA ASP A 251 -19.08 6.91 -29.61
C ASP A 251 -19.79 6.21 -28.44
N TYR A 252 -20.79 6.87 -27.86
CA TYR A 252 -21.72 6.18 -26.97
C TYR A 252 -22.43 5.09 -27.76
N LYS A 253 -22.54 3.88 -27.19
CA LYS A 253 -23.26 2.77 -27.83
C LYS A 253 -24.70 3.16 -28.19
N ASN A 254 -25.31 4.09 -27.45
CA ASN A 254 -26.60 4.67 -27.77
C ASN A 254 -26.45 5.96 -28.62
N PRO A 255 -26.88 5.97 -29.90
CA PRO A 255 -26.74 7.13 -30.80
C PRO A 255 -27.62 8.33 -30.43
N ASN A 256 -28.49 8.20 -29.43
CA ASN A 256 -29.34 9.27 -28.91
C ASN A 256 -28.85 9.83 -27.56
N HIS A 257 -27.79 9.25 -26.98
CA HIS A 257 -27.19 9.79 -25.76
C HIS A 257 -26.47 11.10 -26.10
N THR A 258 -26.69 12.15 -25.32
CA THR A 258 -26.02 13.44 -25.50
C THR A 258 -25.08 13.64 -24.33
N GLY A 259 -23.78 13.77 -24.60
CA GLY A 259 -22.77 13.98 -23.56
C GLY A 259 -22.95 15.33 -22.85
N PRO A 260 -22.26 15.55 -21.71
CA PRO A 260 -22.30 16.83 -20.96
C PRO A 260 -21.85 18.06 -21.76
N ASP A 261 -21.20 17.85 -22.91
CA ASP A 261 -20.76 18.86 -23.88
C ASP A 261 -21.82 19.18 -24.95
N GLY A 262 -22.99 18.56 -24.89
CA GLY A 262 -24.07 18.73 -25.87
C GLY A 262 -23.86 17.98 -27.19
N ILE A 263 -22.85 17.12 -27.29
CA ILE A 263 -22.55 16.37 -28.50
C ILE A 263 -23.31 15.04 -28.49
N GLN A 264 -24.10 14.83 -29.53
CA GLN A 264 -24.89 13.61 -29.70
C GLN A 264 -23.96 12.44 -30.05
N GLY A 265 -24.00 11.40 -29.23
CA GLY A 265 -23.41 10.10 -29.49
C GLY A 265 -21.90 9.99 -29.24
N LYS A 266 -21.23 10.94 -28.57
CA LYS A 266 -19.78 10.86 -28.27
C LYS A 266 -19.43 11.28 -26.84
N TYR A 267 -18.40 10.66 -26.27
CA TYR A 267 -17.74 11.13 -25.05
C TYR A 267 -16.23 11.09 -25.15
N GLU A 268 -15.61 12.10 -24.57
CA GLU A 268 -14.19 12.12 -24.27
C GLU A 268 -13.94 11.48 -22.91
N HIS A 269 -13.07 10.48 -22.88
CA HIS A 269 -12.55 9.85 -21.68
C HIS A 269 -11.06 9.62 -21.83
N ILE A 270 -10.40 9.35 -20.72
CA ILE A 270 -8.98 8.97 -20.71
C ILE A 270 -8.87 7.51 -21.15
N ASP A 271 -8.21 7.27 -22.29
CA ASP A 271 -8.01 5.93 -22.90
C ASP A 271 -6.57 5.43 -22.68
N ASP A 272 -5.59 6.32 -22.49
CA ASP A 272 -4.18 5.97 -22.27
C ASP A 272 -3.46 7.03 -21.41
N VAL A 273 -2.20 6.77 -21.05
CA VAL A 273 -1.29 7.71 -20.38
C VAL A 273 0.05 7.77 -21.12
N ASP A 274 0.76 8.89 -21.04
CA ASP A 274 2.14 9.00 -21.52
C ASP A 274 3.09 9.44 -20.42
N VAL A 275 4.36 9.02 -20.52
CA VAL A 275 5.44 9.43 -19.63
C VAL A 275 6.68 9.78 -20.46
N ASP A 276 6.85 11.07 -20.72
CA ASP A 276 8.01 11.58 -21.45
C ASP A 276 9.22 11.81 -20.53
N GLY A 277 10.11 10.80 -20.52
CA GLY A 277 11.40 10.84 -19.84
C GLY A 277 11.35 10.45 -18.35
N ALA A 278 12.41 9.81 -17.86
CA ALA A 278 12.54 9.48 -16.45
C ALA A 278 13.14 10.66 -15.65
N GLY A 279 12.62 10.91 -14.44
CA GLY A 279 13.25 11.84 -13.52
C GLY A 279 12.42 12.18 -12.29
N LEU A 280 13.01 12.97 -11.40
CA LEU A 280 12.37 13.44 -10.18
C LEU A 280 11.30 14.50 -10.51
N GLY A 281 10.06 14.22 -10.14
CA GLY A 281 8.90 15.10 -10.28
C GLY A 281 8.66 16.01 -9.07
N GLY A 282 9.25 15.69 -7.91
CA GLY A 282 9.06 16.46 -6.69
C GLY A 282 10.29 16.55 -5.79
N PHE A 283 10.27 17.51 -4.88
CA PHE A 283 11.25 17.67 -3.81
C PHE A 283 10.53 17.94 -2.48
N GLY A 284 11.04 17.38 -1.40
CA GLY A 284 10.42 17.47 -0.09
C GLY A 284 11.41 17.37 1.05
N MET A 285 10.90 17.60 2.25
CA MET A 285 11.65 17.46 3.49
C MET A 285 10.79 16.73 4.52
N GLY A 286 11.45 15.98 5.40
CA GLY A 286 10.82 15.28 6.51
C GLY A 286 11.66 15.32 7.78
N LEU A 287 11.01 15.08 8.90
CA LEU A 287 11.63 15.01 10.21
C LEU A 287 11.08 13.80 10.97
N ASP A 288 11.99 13.01 11.52
CA ASP A 288 11.67 12.02 12.54
C ASP A 288 12.18 12.49 13.89
N LEU A 289 11.41 12.22 14.93
CA LEU A 289 11.75 12.52 16.33
C LEU A 289 11.53 11.28 17.18
N GLY A 290 12.41 11.07 18.15
CA GLY A 290 12.40 9.87 18.97
C GLY A 290 12.92 10.14 20.37
N ALA A 291 12.41 9.38 21.32
CA ALA A 291 12.89 9.35 22.70
C ALA A 291 12.81 7.94 23.29
N GLU A 292 13.73 7.66 24.20
CA GLU A 292 13.70 6.52 25.11
C GLU A 292 13.93 7.03 26.54
N TYR A 293 13.08 6.59 27.47
CA TYR A 293 13.16 6.90 28.89
C TYR A 293 13.24 5.63 29.73
N LYS A 294 14.30 5.52 30.53
CA LYS A 294 14.48 4.44 31.52
C LYS A 294 13.75 4.80 32.80
N ILE A 295 12.56 4.22 33.00
CA ILE A 295 11.76 4.38 34.22
C ILE A 295 12.50 3.70 35.38
N THR A 296 12.92 2.46 35.17
CA THR A 296 13.80 1.70 36.07
C THR A 296 14.94 1.07 35.25
N LYS A 297 15.79 0.26 35.89
CA LYS A 297 16.80 -0.54 35.18
C LYS A 297 16.18 -1.61 34.26
N ASP A 298 14.95 -2.04 34.55
CA ASP A 298 14.27 -3.15 33.89
C ASP A 298 13.07 -2.68 33.03
N LEU A 299 12.59 -1.44 33.20
CA LEU A 299 11.43 -0.89 32.51
C LEU A 299 11.80 0.35 31.70
N LYS A 300 11.53 0.31 30.39
CA LYS A 300 11.76 1.42 29.47
C LYS A 300 10.47 1.84 28.77
N LEU A 301 10.33 3.14 28.57
CA LEU A 301 9.32 3.75 27.73
C LEU A 301 10.01 4.34 26.50
N SER A 302 9.38 4.26 25.33
CA SER A 302 9.87 4.86 24.10
C SER A 302 8.73 5.52 23.35
N PHE A 303 9.04 6.62 22.67
CA PHE A 303 8.09 7.37 21.87
C PHE A 303 8.79 7.85 20.60
N ALA A 304 8.10 7.79 19.46
CA ALA A 304 8.58 8.35 18.21
C ALA A 304 7.45 8.94 17.38
N VAL A 305 7.77 9.98 16.62
CA VAL A 305 6.95 10.52 15.54
C VAL A 305 7.83 10.55 14.29
N LEU A 306 7.43 9.81 13.27
CA LEU A 306 8.19 9.58 12.06
C LEU A 306 7.47 10.22 10.88
N ASP A 307 8.22 10.63 9.87
CA ASP A 307 7.72 11.12 8.59
C ASP A 307 6.80 12.36 8.76
N LEU A 308 7.18 13.30 9.62
CA LEU A 308 6.60 14.64 9.63
C LEU A 308 7.19 15.43 8.47
N GLY A 309 6.45 15.54 7.38
CA GLY A 309 6.98 16.19 6.19
C GLY A 309 6.01 16.23 5.03
N PHE A 310 6.54 16.69 3.90
CA PHE A 310 5.79 16.86 2.67
C PHE A 310 6.70 16.71 1.45
N ILE A 311 6.10 16.47 0.29
CA ILE A 311 6.73 16.56 -1.02
C ILE A 311 5.96 17.59 -1.84
N SER A 312 6.69 18.54 -2.42
CA SER A 312 6.17 19.49 -3.39
C SER A 312 6.51 18.99 -4.80
N TRP A 313 5.47 18.85 -5.61
CA TRP A 313 5.51 18.34 -6.98
C TRP A 313 5.41 19.50 -7.97
N LYS A 314 6.19 19.42 -9.05
CA LYS A 314 6.29 20.50 -10.04
C LYS A 314 5.09 20.56 -10.99
N ASN A 315 4.47 19.42 -11.26
CA ASN A 315 3.32 19.26 -12.14
C ASN A 315 2.30 18.33 -11.51
N ASN A 316 1.03 18.49 -11.90
CA ASN A 316 -0.07 17.70 -11.39
C ASN A 316 -1.17 17.59 -12.45
N MET A 317 -1.17 16.47 -13.15
CA MET A 317 -2.25 16.17 -14.08
C MET A 317 -3.51 15.84 -13.29
N LYS A 318 -4.61 16.51 -13.61
CA LYS A 318 -5.87 16.38 -12.88
C LYS A 318 -6.94 15.92 -13.85
N ALA A 319 -7.70 14.91 -13.44
CA ALA A 319 -8.90 14.48 -14.13
C ALA A 319 -10.08 14.47 -13.15
N VAL A 320 -11.26 14.88 -13.59
CA VAL A 320 -12.47 14.95 -12.75
C VAL A 320 -13.67 14.40 -13.51
N ASN A 321 -14.66 13.89 -12.80
CA ASN A 321 -15.98 13.73 -13.41
C ASN A 321 -16.75 15.07 -13.31
N SER A 322 -17.78 15.27 -14.15
CA SER A 322 -18.59 16.49 -14.14
C SER A 322 -19.46 16.63 -12.89
N GLY A 323 -19.52 15.61 -12.04
CA GLY A 323 -20.47 15.49 -10.93
C GLY A 323 -21.90 15.18 -11.37
N GLU A 324 -22.16 15.14 -12.67
CA GLU A 324 -23.43 14.73 -13.26
C GLU A 324 -23.49 13.22 -13.37
N ALA A 325 -24.72 12.71 -13.39
CA ALA A 325 -24.94 11.28 -13.46
C ALA A 325 -24.73 10.76 -14.90
N PHE A 326 -24.11 9.59 -15.04
CA PHE A 326 -23.79 8.98 -16.34
C PHE A 326 -24.21 7.52 -16.37
N ALA A 327 -24.39 7.01 -17.60
CA ALA A 327 -24.83 5.65 -17.83
C ALA A 327 -23.65 4.68 -17.73
N PHE A 328 -23.80 3.62 -16.94
CA PHE A 328 -22.84 2.53 -16.78
C PHE A 328 -23.56 1.19 -16.96
N GLY A 329 -22.95 0.26 -17.71
CA GLY A 329 -23.56 -1.03 -18.03
C GLY A 329 -23.68 -1.94 -16.82
N GLU A 330 -22.60 -2.64 -16.50
CA GLU A 330 -22.41 -3.41 -15.26
C GLU A 330 -20.94 -3.83 -15.17
N PHE A 331 -20.52 -4.31 -14.00
CA PHE A 331 -19.29 -5.08 -13.91
C PHE A 331 -19.54 -6.53 -14.32
N SER A 332 -18.60 -7.14 -15.03
CA SER A 332 -18.71 -8.54 -15.45
C SER A 332 -17.36 -9.25 -15.51
N ASP A 333 -17.42 -10.58 -15.38
CA ASP A 333 -16.26 -11.47 -15.35
C ASP A 333 -15.97 -12.09 -16.74
N VAL A 334 -14.77 -11.83 -17.26
CA VAL A 334 -14.29 -12.40 -18.54
C VAL A 334 -13.90 -13.87 -18.47
N ALA A 335 -13.61 -14.40 -17.29
CA ALA A 335 -13.17 -15.79 -17.11
C ALA A 335 -14.29 -16.83 -17.27
N VAL A 336 -15.55 -16.38 -17.39
CA VAL A 336 -16.75 -17.23 -17.45
C VAL A 336 -16.95 -17.86 -18.83
N LYS A 337 -16.62 -17.14 -19.91
CA LYS A 337 -17.01 -17.49 -21.29
C LYS A 337 -15.84 -17.57 -22.29
N SER A 338 -14.59 -17.65 -21.82
CA SER A 338 -13.46 -17.59 -22.74
C SER A 338 -13.31 -18.89 -23.55
N GLU A 339 -13.91 -18.94 -24.74
CA GLU A 339 -13.58 -19.93 -25.79
C GLU A 339 -12.19 -19.68 -26.41
N TYR A 340 -11.60 -18.51 -26.13
CA TYR A 340 -10.27 -18.10 -26.58
C TYR A 340 -9.26 -18.08 -25.43
N ASP A 341 -7.99 -18.34 -25.76
CA ASP A 341 -6.87 -18.28 -24.82
C ASP A 341 -6.50 -16.81 -24.56
N ASN A 342 -7.37 -16.10 -23.85
CA ASN A 342 -7.14 -14.70 -23.48
C ASN A 342 -5.93 -14.63 -22.55
N THR A 343 -5.00 -13.73 -22.87
CA THR A 343 -3.83 -13.48 -22.02
C THR A 343 -4.27 -12.79 -20.73
N ILE A 344 -3.40 -12.79 -19.71
CA ILE A 344 -3.64 -12.03 -18.48
C ILE A 344 -3.79 -10.53 -18.80
N ASP A 345 -3.06 -10.05 -19.82
CA ASP A 345 -3.11 -8.66 -20.27
C ASP A 345 -4.50 -8.31 -20.83
N ASP A 346 -5.08 -9.16 -21.69
CA ASP A 346 -6.42 -8.92 -22.26
C ASP A 346 -7.51 -8.89 -21.17
N GLN A 347 -7.37 -9.71 -20.12
CA GLN A 347 -8.30 -9.72 -19.00
C GLN A 347 -8.17 -8.46 -18.15
N TRP A 348 -6.94 -8.01 -17.92
CA TRP A 348 -6.67 -6.80 -17.17
C TRP A 348 -7.21 -5.56 -17.88
N ASP A 349 -6.97 -5.42 -19.18
CA ASP A 349 -7.48 -4.31 -19.98
C ASP A 349 -9.00 -4.24 -19.91
N TYR A 350 -9.70 -5.39 -19.97
CA TYR A 350 -11.15 -5.43 -19.80
C TYR A 350 -11.64 -4.96 -18.42
N TYR A 351 -10.98 -5.34 -17.33
CA TYR A 351 -11.34 -4.84 -16.00
C TYR A 351 -10.98 -3.35 -15.84
N SER A 352 -9.86 -2.91 -16.41
CA SER A 352 -9.42 -1.53 -16.41
C SER A 352 -10.41 -0.63 -17.16
N ASP A 353 -10.91 -1.05 -18.32
CA ASP A 353 -11.90 -0.33 -19.10
C ASP A 353 -13.21 -0.15 -18.32
N GLN A 354 -13.69 -1.21 -17.66
CA GLN A 354 -14.90 -1.12 -16.81
C GLN A 354 -14.71 -0.15 -15.64
N LEU A 355 -13.52 -0.11 -15.03
CA LEU A 355 -13.22 0.85 -13.98
C LEU A 355 -13.15 2.28 -14.52
N THR A 356 -12.54 2.49 -15.69
CA THR A 356 -12.48 3.79 -16.36
C THR A 356 -13.89 4.30 -16.68
N ASP A 357 -14.74 3.46 -17.24
CA ASP A 357 -16.15 3.77 -17.52
C ASP A 357 -16.94 4.04 -16.23
N PHE A 358 -16.69 3.28 -15.15
CA PHE A 358 -17.36 3.46 -13.86
C PHE A 358 -16.94 4.74 -13.14
N ILE A 359 -15.70 5.21 -13.31
CA ILE A 359 -15.20 6.44 -12.67
C ILE A 359 -15.54 7.66 -13.55
N ASN A 360 -15.53 7.49 -14.88
CA ASN A 360 -15.92 8.48 -15.89
C ASN A 360 -15.23 9.86 -15.71
N LEU A 361 -13.90 9.86 -15.69
CA LEU A 361 -13.10 11.08 -15.56
C LEU A 361 -12.80 11.70 -16.92
N LYS A 362 -12.81 13.04 -16.93
CA LYS A 362 -12.33 13.88 -18.02
C LYS A 362 -11.03 14.56 -17.60
N ASP A 363 -10.06 14.59 -18.50
CA ASP A 363 -8.80 15.29 -18.29
C ASP A 363 -9.03 16.81 -18.20
N GLU A 364 -8.55 17.45 -17.13
CA GLU A 364 -8.50 18.92 -16.98
C GLU A 364 -7.10 19.48 -17.28
N GLY A 365 -6.15 18.62 -17.66
CA GLY A 365 -4.77 18.98 -17.96
C GLY A 365 -3.91 19.17 -16.71
N ASP A 366 -2.81 19.91 -16.88
CA ASP A 366 -1.88 20.21 -15.79
C ASP A 366 -2.43 21.32 -14.89
N ALA A 367 -2.75 20.96 -13.66
CA ALA A 367 -3.21 21.87 -12.61
C ALA A 367 -2.04 22.60 -11.90
N GLY A 368 -0.81 22.45 -12.38
CA GLY A 368 0.39 23.11 -11.85
C GLY A 368 1.00 22.37 -10.66
N SER A 369 1.48 23.11 -9.67
CA SER A 369 2.16 22.50 -8.52
C SER A 369 1.18 21.89 -7.52
N ARG A 370 1.55 20.73 -6.96
CA ARG A 370 0.80 20.07 -5.88
C ARG A 370 1.72 19.77 -4.71
N THR A 371 1.22 19.83 -3.49
CA THR A 371 1.98 19.41 -2.31
C THR A 371 1.23 18.30 -1.60
N THR A 372 1.95 17.22 -1.28
CA THR A 372 1.39 16.09 -0.54
C THR A 372 2.13 15.90 0.78
N ALA A 373 1.38 15.68 1.86
CA ALA A 373 1.95 15.35 3.16
C ALA A 373 2.42 13.89 3.19
N LEU A 374 3.50 13.61 3.93
CA LEU A 374 3.91 12.24 4.21
C LEU A 374 2.93 11.54 5.16
N ALA A 375 2.91 10.21 5.11
CA ALA A 375 2.15 9.39 6.05
C ALA A 375 2.89 9.30 7.39
N THR A 376 2.53 10.17 8.33
CA THR A 376 3.17 10.25 9.65
C THR A 376 2.88 9.00 10.48
N THR A 377 3.90 8.44 11.13
CA THR A 377 3.75 7.30 12.03
C THR A 377 4.09 7.69 13.47
N VAL A 378 3.23 7.36 14.42
CA VAL A 378 3.44 7.56 15.84
C VAL A 378 3.64 6.20 16.50
N ASN A 379 4.76 6.03 17.21
CA ASN A 379 5.08 4.82 17.95
C ASN A 379 5.16 5.12 19.44
N LEU A 380 4.53 4.28 20.25
CA LEU A 380 4.64 4.25 21.71
C LEU A 380 5.01 2.83 22.15
N GLY A 381 6.19 2.67 22.74
CA GLY A 381 6.71 1.36 23.15
C GLY A 381 6.99 1.28 24.64
N LEU A 382 6.61 0.18 25.27
CA LEU A 382 6.93 -0.18 26.66
C LEU A 382 7.69 -1.51 26.65
N GLU A 383 8.88 -1.55 27.27
CA GLU A 383 9.71 -2.75 27.37
C GLU A 383 9.98 -3.08 28.84
N TYR A 384 9.71 -4.31 29.25
CA TYR A 384 10.04 -4.84 30.57
C TYR A 384 10.98 -6.05 30.46
N ALA A 385 12.23 -5.89 30.88
CA ALA A 385 13.19 -6.98 31.01
C ALA A 385 12.97 -7.74 32.33
N LEU A 386 13.01 -9.07 32.30
CA LEU A 386 12.83 -9.85 33.51
C LEU A 386 14.03 -9.69 34.46
N PRO A 387 13.84 -9.23 35.70
CA PRO A 387 14.96 -9.01 36.62
C PRO A 387 15.72 -10.30 37.00
N SER A 388 15.02 -11.45 37.00
CA SER A 388 15.60 -12.78 37.29
C SER A 388 16.30 -13.41 36.09
N TYR A 389 16.02 -12.94 34.88
CA TYR A 389 16.63 -13.42 33.63
C TYR A 389 16.62 -12.30 32.60
N ASP A 390 17.62 -11.42 32.70
CA ASP A 390 17.76 -10.20 31.90
C ASP A 390 17.85 -10.43 30.38
N LYS A 391 18.00 -11.68 29.97
CA LYS A 391 17.97 -12.15 28.58
C LYS A 391 16.57 -12.31 27.99
N LEU A 392 15.52 -12.21 28.79
CA LEU A 392 14.13 -12.26 28.33
C LEU A 392 13.44 -10.92 28.67
N SER A 393 12.80 -10.31 27.68
CA SER A 393 11.97 -9.11 27.87
C SER A 393 10.60 -9.27 27.22
N PHE A 394 9.63 -8.55 27.76
CA PHE A 394 8.30 -8.42 27.19
C PHE A 394 8.09 -6.98 26.72
N GLY A 395 7.53 -6.84 25.52
CA GLY A 395 7.29 -5.55 24.90
C GLY A 395 5.83 -5.34 24.59
N PHE A 396 5.39 -4.10 24.66
CA PHE A 396 4.15 -3.62 24.07
C PHE A 396 4.46 -2.44 23.16
N LEU A 397 4.04 -2.50 21.89
CA LEU A 397 4.16 -1.43 20.91
C LEU A 397 2.76 -1.03 20.44
N SER A 398 2.44 0.26 20.54
CA SER A 398 1.32 0.87 19.83
C SER A 398 1.90 1.67 18.66
N SER A 399 1.44 1.37 17.45
CA SER A 399 1.81 2.09 16.23
C SER A 399 0.57 2.62 15.55
N THR A 400 0.55 3.92 15.23
CA THR A 400 -0.54 4.55 14.47
C THR A 400 0.07 5.29 13.30
N ARG A 401 -0.32 4.91 12.08
CA ARG A 401 0.08 5.59 10.85
C ARG A 401 -1.09 6.40 10.31
N ILE A 402 -0.90 7.70 10.24
CA ILE A 402 -1.89 8.69 9.84
C ILE A 402 -1.69 8.99 8.36
N ASN A 403 -2.68 8.61 7.54
CA ASN A 403 -2.62 8.76 6.09
C ASN A 403 -4.03 8.91 5.47
N GLY A 404 -4.82 9.85 5.99
CA GLY A 404 -6.20 10.05 5.52
C GLY A 404 -7.02 8.76 5.62
N ASP A 405 -7.67 8.37 4.51
CA ASP A 405 -8.51 7.18 4.40
C ASP A 405 -7.73 5.85 4.61
N PHE A 406 -6.40 5.91 4.46
CA PHE A 406 -5.49 4.77 4.60
C PHE A 406 -4.88 4.69 6.01
N THR A 407 -5.39 5.47 6.96
CA THR A 407 -4.93 5.46 8.36
C THR A 407 -5.15 4.09 9.00
N TRP A 408 -4.15 3.63 9.74
CA TRP A 408 -4.22 2.37 10.48
C TRP A 408 -3.58 2.48 11.85
N SER A 409 -3.96 1.56 12.72
CA SER A 409 -3.35 1.42 14.04
C SER A 409 -3.16 -0.05 14.38
N GLU A 410 -2.10 -0.34 15.13
CA GLU A 410 -1.70 -1.66 15.59
C GLU A 410 -1.25 -1.60 17.04
N GLY A 411 -1.72 -2.56 17.85
CA GLY A 411 -1.12 -2.91 19.13
C GLY A 411 -0.41 -4.26 19.03
N ARG A 412 0.85 -4.33 19.46
CA ARG A 412 1.70 -5.53 19.37
C ARG A 412 2.30 -5.88 20.73
N PHE A 413 2.12 -7.12 21.16
CA PHE A 413 2.81 -7.70 22.31
C PHE A 413 3.92 -8.63 21.83
N SER A 414 5.11 -8.52 22.43
CA SER A 414 6.28 -9.31 22.05
C SER A 414 6.93 -9.98 23.25
N ALA A 415 7.49 -11.17 23.04
CA ALA A 415 8.47 -11.78 23.92
C ALA A 415 9.81 -11.82 23.17
N ASN A 416 10.82 -11.15 23.71
CA ASN A 416 12.12 -10.97 23.09
C ASN A 416 13.18 -11.71 23.89
N TRP A 417 14.04 -12.45 23.19
CA TRP A 417 15.05 -13.32 23.79
C TRP A 417 16.42 -13.02 23.20
N LYS A 418 17.38 -12.73 24.09
CA LYS A 418 18.78 -12.43 23.76
C LYS A 418 19.72 -13.42 24.46
N PRO A 419 19.73 -14.71 24.04
CA PRO A 419 20.51 -15.74 24.72
C PRO A 419 22.01 -15.47 24.75
N LEU A 420 22.52 -14.83 23.69
CA LEU A 420 23.94 -14.56 23.46
C LEU A 420 24.14 -13.10 23.02
N LYS A 421 25.38 -12.61 23.10
CA LYS A 421 25.71 -11.23 22.69
C LYS A 421 25.65 -10.98 21.17
N TRP A 422 25.51 -12.04 20.38
CA TRP A 422 25.49 -12.01 18.90
C TRP A 422 24.21 -12.65 18.34
N LEU A 423 23.28 -13.07 19.20
CA LEU A 423 22.05 -13.73 18.80
C LEU A 423 20.91 -13.21 19.68
N ASP A 424 19.94 -12.60 19.03
CA ASP A 424 18.67 -12.23 19.63
C ASP A 424 17.52 -12.38 18.63
N GLY A 425 16.31 -12.30 19.15
CA GLY A 425 15.11 -12.50 18.38
C GLY A 425 13.89 -12.43 19.26
N GLY A 426 12.74 -12.79 18.70
CA GLY A 426 11.50 -12.78 19.44
C GLY A 426 10.33 -13.27 18.62
N VAL A 427 9.22 -13.48 19.32
CA VAL A 427 7.91 -13.74 18.75
C VAL A 427 6.94 -12.71 19.26
N ASN A 428 5.88 -12.46 18.51
CA ASN A 428 4.90 -11.45 18.87
C ASN A 428 3.51 -11.78 18.30
N PHE A 429 2.54 -11.07 18.85
CA PHE A 429 1.14 -11.09 18.45
C PHE A 429 0.66 -9.65 18.32
N ALA A 430 -0.01 -9.34 17.23
CA ALA A 430 -0.51 -8.01 16.91
C ALA A 430 -2.01 -8.03 16.62
N VAL A 431 -2.69 -6.96 16.98
CA VAL A 431 -4.07 -6.65 16.58
C VAL A 431 -4.04 -5.30 15.90
N SER A 432 -4.45 -5.25 14.64
CA SER A 432 -4.52 -4.02 13.86
C SER A 432 -5.94 -3.68 13.43
N SER A 433 -6.13 -2.49 12.87
CA SER A 433 -7.38 -2.11 12.20
C SER A 433 -7.70 -2.90 10.92
N PHE A 434 -6.82 -3.83 10.52
CA PHE A 434 -7.02 -4.74 9.39
C PHE A 434 -7.31 -6.16 9.86
N ALA A 435 -6.38 -6.72 10.62
CA ALA A 435 -6.44 -8.11 11.06
C ALA A 435 -5.57 -8.34 12.30
N THR A 436 -5.75 -9.51 12.90
CA THR A 436 -4.86 -10.07 13.91
C THR A 436 -3.71 -10.80 13.25
N SER A 437 -2.51 -10.74 13.82
CA SER A 437 -1.31 -11.35 13.26
C SER A 437 -0.36 -11.91 14.31
N MET A 438 0.50 -12.82 13.87
CA MET A 438 1.65 -13.29 14.61
C MET A 438 2.90 -13.01 13.80
N GLY A 439 3.99 -12.70 14.49
CA GLY A 439 5.26 -12.36 13.87
C GLY A 439 6.45 -12.94 14.64
N TYR A 440 7.61 -12.90 14.00
CA TYR A 440 8.87 -13.29 14.61
C TYR A 440 10.02 -12.47 14.03
N VAL A 441 11.14 -12.48 14.75
CA VAL A 441 12.42 -11.96 14.26
C VAL A 441 13.55 -12.83 14.78
N LEU A 442 14.55 -13.03 13.93
CA LEU A 442 15.84 -13.60 14.25
C LEU A 442 16.91 -12.63 13.78
N ASN A 443 17.81 -12.25 14.67
CA ASN A 443 18.90 -11.33 14.41
C ASN A 443 20.22 -11.96 14.87
N ILE A 444 21.12 -12.16 13.90
CA ILE A 444 22.44 -12.78 14.07
C ILE A 444 23.47 -11.69 13.79
N HIS A 445 24.20 -11.25 14.81
CA HIS A 445 25.03 -10.05 14.75
C HIS A 445 26.42 -10.25 15.42
N PRO A 446 27.22 -11.24 14.99
CA PRO A 446 28.62 -11.33 15.41
C PRO A 446 29.41 -10.07 15.02
N LYS A 447 30.64 -9.92 15.52
CA LYS A 447 31.52 -8.88 15.00
C LYS A 447 31.88 -9.20 13.53
N GLY A 448 31.88 -8.20 12.66
CA GLY A 448 32.22 -8.33 11.25
C GLY A 448 31.01 -8.55 10.33
N TYR A 449 29.85 -8.95 10.86
CA TYR A 449 28.69 -9.29 10.06
C TYR A 449 27.38 -9.24 10.85
N ASN A 450 26.31 -8.80 10.21
CA ASN A 450 24.95 -8.91 10.70
C ASN A 450 24.04 -9.49 9.62
N PHE A 451 23.18 -10.42 10.01
CA PHE A 451 22.06 -10.92 9.24
C PHE A 451 20.82 -10.92 10.12
N PHE A 452 19.70 -10.46 9.59
CA PHE A 452 18.40 -10.66 10.24
C PHE A 452 17.40 -11.21 9.24
N ILE A 453 16.38 -11.88 9.78
CA ILE A 453 15.17 -12.27 9.09
C ILE A 453 13.98 -12.19 10.04
N GLY A 454 12.83 -11.73 9.57
CA GLY A 454 11.64 -11.64 10.40
C GLY A 454 10.39 -11.37 9.59
N MET A 455 9.24 -11.43 10.25
CA MET A 455 7.92 -11.20 9.68
C MET A 455 7.04 -10.55 10.75
N ASP A 456 6.32 -9.50 10.40
CA ASP A 456 5.25 -8.91 11.22
C ASP A 456 3.94 -9.69 11.16
N HIS A 457 3.73 -10.33 10.02
CA HIS A 457 2.62 -11.16 9.61
C HIS A 457 3.21 -12.44 9.01
N ILE A 458 3.12 -13.55 9.75
CA ILE A 458 3.50 -14.88 9.24
C ILE A 458 2.71 -15.16 7.97
N LEU A 459 3.44 -15.54 6.90
CA LEU A 459 2.85 -15.88 5.62
C LEU A 459 1.93 -17.09 5.80
N GLY A 460 0.65 -16.90 5.50
CA GLY A 460 -0.34 -17.96 5.46
C GLY A 460 -0.23 -18.83 4.21
N LYS A 461 -1.38 -19.32 3.75
CA LYS A 461 -1.46 -20.02 2.46
C LYS A 461 -1.20 -19.06 1.31
N THR A 462 -0.62 -19.56 0.23
CA THR A 462 -0.38 -18.83 -1.01
C THR A 462 -1.08 -19.50 -2.20
N SER A 463 -1.29 -18.73 -3.27
CA SER A 463 -1.66 -19.24 -4.59
C SER A 463 -0.47 -19.99 -5.24
N LYS A 464 -0.69 -20.58 -6.42
CA LYS A 464 0.39 -21.24 -7.18
C LYS A 464 1.49 -20.27 -7.62
N GLU A 465 1.11 -19.02 -7.81
CA GLU A 465 1.94 -17.87 -8.18
C GLU A 465 2.62 -17.24 -6.95
N PHE A 466 2.53 -17.89 -5.78
CA PHE A 466 3.11 -17.45 -4.51
C PHE A 466 2.50 -16.15 -3.95
N ILE A 467 1.28 -15.81 -4.38
CA ILE A 467 0.52 -14.66 -3.86
C ILE A 467 -0.14 -15.07 -2.55
N PRO A 468 0.04 -14.34 -1.45
CA PRO A 468 -0.66 -14.58 -0.18
C PRO A 468 -2.19 -14.59 -0.38
N LEU A 469 -2.86 -15.64 0.11
CA LEU A 469 -4.33 -15.72 0.00
C LEU A 469 -5.03 -14.65 0.84
N SER A 470 -4.47 -14.33 2.01
CA SER A 470 -4.83 -13.15 2.80
C SER A 470 -3.97 -11.95 2.43
N SER A 471 -4.50 -10.73 2.52
CA SER A 471 -3.75 -9.48 2.33
C SER A 471 -2.84 -9.11 3.52
N ASN A 472 -2.42 -10.08 4.32
CA ASN A 472 -1.54 -9.88 5.47
C ASN A 472 -0.29 -10.73 5.26
N ALA A 473 0.76 -10.12 4.73
CA ALA A 473 2.01 -10.79 4.44
C ALA A 473 3.18 -9.83 4.62
N SER A 474 4.21 -10.31 5.30
CA SER A 474 5.42 -9.53 5.48
C SER A 474 6.65 -10.42 5.49
N LEU A 475 7.77 -9.91 5.00
CA LEU A 475 9.05 -10.58 5.07
C LEU A 475 10.14 -9.53 5.14
N ALA A 476 10.93 -9.57 6.18
CA ALA A 476 12.08 -8.72 6.41
C ALA A 476 13.35 -9.54 6.43
N LEU A 477 14.37 -9.10 5.70
CA LEU A 477 15.70 -9.66 5.76
C LEU A 477 16.74 -8.59 5.43
N GLY A 478 17.94 -8.76 5.95
CA GLY A 478 19.00 -7.85 5.61
C GLY A 478 20.35 -8.27 6.11
N MET A 479 21.39 -7.71 5.49
CA MET A 479 22.78 -8.05 5.70
C MET A 479 23.63 -6.79 5.82
N SER A 480 24.51 -6.74 6.82
CA SER A 480 25.42 -5.61 7.04
C SER A 480 26.81 -6.08 7.46
N ILE A 481 27.82 -5.26 7.20
CA ILE A 481 29.18 -5.40 7.74
C ILE A 481 29.27 -4.56 9.01
N THR A 482 29.84 -5.12 10.09
CA THR A 482 29.83 -4.47 11.42
C THR A 482 31.21 -4.41 12.07
N TRP A 483 31.47 -3.38 12.89
CA TRP A 483 32.72 -3.25 13.66
C TRP A 483 32.57 -2.51 14.99
#